data_AF-A0A7W9B1N6-F1
#
_entry.id   AF-A0A7W9B1N6-F1
#
_cell.length_a   1.000
_cell.length_b   1.000
_cell.length_c   1.000
_cell.angle_alpha   90.00
_cell.angle_beta   90.00
_cell.angle_gamma   90.00
#
_symmetry.space_group_name_H-M   'P 1'
#
loop_
_entity.id
_entity.type
_entity.pdbx_description
1 polymer ?
#
loop_
_entity_poly.entity_id
_entity_poly.type
_entity_poly.pdbx_seq_one_letter_code
_entity_poly.pdbx_strand_id
1 'polypeptide(L)'
;MMWKKTVIVSAIIFTTSIPCKADRLVCTESEHLRYMKMVGKVGEMGIDLNPVGQDRTAFERLTAAYEAINPKGPNTSLYVAYVPTGQIYSQTCAKERCTMEEMSAPEQACLIDHMNQCSYVALHFRGEDFCLLRSPRN
;
A
#
# COMPACT_ATOMS: atom_id res chain seq x y z
N MET A 1 44.59 -53.50 9.32
CA MET A 1 44.13 -52.24 9.93
C MET A 1 43.25 -51.53 8.91
N MET A 2 41.93 -51.74 8.95
CA MET A 2 40.97 -51.24 7.96
C MET A 2 40.40 -49.90 8.43
N TRP A 3 40.68 -48.83 7.69
CA TRP A 3 40.18 -47.50 7.99
C TRP A 3 38.82 -47.29 7.31
N LYS A 4 37.72 -47.32 8.07
CA LYS A 4 36.39 -46.96 7.57
C LYS A 4 36.29 -45.44 7.47
N LYS A 5 36.16 -44.90 6.25
CA LYS A 5 35.82 -43.49 6.02
C LYS A 5 34.30 -43.34 6.08
N THR A 6 33.79 -42.70 7.11
CA THR A 6 32.38 -42.31 7.22
C THR A 6 32.17 -41.07 6.35
N VAL A 7 31.37 -41.20 5.28
CA VAL A 7 30.94 -40.07 4.46
C VAL A 7 29.63 -39.56 5.04
N ILE A 8 29.65 -38.35 5.60
CA ILE A 8 28.44 -37.65 6.07
C ILE A 8 27.91 -36.86 4.87
N VAL A 9 26.79 -37.32 4.30
CA VAL A 9 26.06 -36.59 3.26
C VAL A 9 25.10 -35.64 3.95
N SER A 10 25.49 -34.38 4.09
CA SER A 10 24.59 -33.33 4.57
C SER A 10 23.63 -32.95 3.46
N ALA A 11 22.34 -33.17 3.68
CA ALA A 11 21.28 -32.72 2.79
C ALA A 11 21.18 -31.18 2.85
N ILE A 12 21.50 -30.51 1.75
CA ILE A 12 21.27 -29.08 1.58
C ILE A 12 19.80 -28.90 1.21
N ILE A 13 18.99 -28.42 2.17
CA ILE A 13 17.61 -28.04 1.91
C ILE A 13 17.65 -26.69 1.19
N PHE A 14 17.44 -26.70 -0.13
CA PHE A 14 17.17 -25.49 -0.90
C PHE A 14 15.73 -25.07 -0.63
N THR A 15 15.53 -24.14 0.31
CA THR A 15 14.24 -23.44 0.44
C THR A 15 14.13 -22.43 -0.69
N THR A 16 13.52 -22.84 -1.80
CA THR A 16 13.12 -21.89 -2.84
C THR A 16 11.95 -21.06 -2.30
N SER A 17 12.24 -19.84 -1.84
CA SER A 17 11.23 -18.83 -1.57
C SER A 17 10.59 -18.43 -2.90
N ILE A 18 9.44 -19.01 -3.22
CA ILE A 18 8.57 -18.48 -4.28
C ILE A 18 8.13 -17.11 -3.77
N PRO A 19 8.48 -15.98 -4.43
CA PRO A 19 7.98 -14.69 -4.03
C PRO A 19 6.46 -14.74 -4.16
N CYS A 20 5.78 -14.66 -3.01
CA CYS A 20 4.33 -14.66 -2.94
C CYS A 20 3.83 -13.47 -3.76
N LYS A 21 3.17 -13.75 -4.87
CA LYS A 21 2.64 -12.76 -5.83
C LYS A 21 1.43 -11.99 -5.26
N ALA A 22 1.11 -12.11 -3.97
CA ALA A 22 -0.23 -11.92 -3.43
C ALA A 22 -0.46 -10.66 -2.58
N ASP A 23 0.54 -9.85 -2.25
CA ASP A 23 0.34 -8.67 -1.38
C ASP A 23 0.74 -7.34 -2.05
N ARG A 24 0.95 -7.32 -3.38
CA ARG A 24 1.41 -6.12 -4.07
C ARG A 24 0.23 -5.21 -4.43
N LEU A 25 0.33 -3.92 -4.10
CA LEU A 25 -0.67 -2.92 -4.43
C LEU A 25 -0.81 -2.79 -5.97
N VAL A 26 -2.03 -2.98 -6.48
CA VAL A 26 -2.28 -2.96 -7.93
C VAL A 26 -2.73 -1.56 -8.38
N CYS A 27 -1.83 -0.86 -9.08
CA CYS A 27 -2.06 0.51 -9.56
C CYS A 27 -2.35 0.54 -11.07
N THR A 28 -3.52 0.07 -11.48
CA THR A 28 -3.95 0.13 -12.89
C THR A 28 -5.17 1.04 -13.05
N GLU A 29 -5.39 1.56 -14.26
CA GLU A 29 -6.57 2.37 -14.56
C GLU A 29 -7.88 1.60 -14.30
N SER A 30 -7.92 0.30 -14.61
CA SER A 30 -9.10 -0.53 -14.33
C SER A 30 -9.39 -0.66 -12.84
N GLU A 31 -8.36 -0.76 -11.99
CA GLU A 31 -8.53 -0.81 -10.54
C GLU A 31 -9.02 0.54 -10.00
N HIS A 32 -8.50 1.65 -10.52
CA HIS A 32 -8.98 2.97 -10.17
C HIS A 32 -10.46 3.16 -10.56
N LEU A 33 -10.85 2.74 -11.77
CA LEU A 33 -12.26 2.78 -12.19
C LEU A 33 -13.15 1.88 -11.31
N ARG A 34 -12.64 0.76 -10.78
CA ARG A 34 -13.35 -0.07 -9.81
C ARG A 34 -13.62 0.71 -8.52
N TYR A 35 -12.60 1.39 -8.00
CA TYR A 35 -12.75 2.29 -6.85
C TYR A 35 -13.76 3.43 -7.13
N MET A 36 -13.69 4.08 -8.29
CA MET A 36 -14.60 5.20 -8.60
C MET A 36 -16.08 4.77 -8.65
N LYS A 37 -16.37 3.52 -9.03
CA LYS A 37 -17.75 2.98 -8.99
C LYS A 37 -18.29 2.77 -7.57
N MET A 38 -17.42 2.76 -6.57
CA MET A 38 -17.75 2.50 -5.16
C MET A 38 -17.35 3.64 -4.22
N VAL A 39 -16.90 4.78 -4.75
CA VAL A 39 -16.50 5.96 -3.97
C VAL A 39 -17.58 6.41 -2.99
N GLY A 40 -18.84 6.41 -3.46
CA GLY A 40 -20.02 6.71 -2.65
C GLY A 40 -20.43 5.60 -1.69
N LYS A 41 -19.64 4.54 -1.50
CA LYS A 41 -19.77 3.56 -0.41
C LYS A 41 -18.62 3.70 0.59
N VAL A 42 -17.44 4.05 0.08
CA VAL A 42 -16.22 4.29 0.86
C VAL A 42 -16.39 5.50 1.78
N GLY A 43 -16.90 6.61 1.26
CA GLY A 43 -17.04 7.81 2.09
C GLY A 43 -17.76 8.97 1.42
N GLU A 44 -17.70 10.11 2.08
CA GLU A 44 -18.35 11.36 1.67
C GLU A 44 -17.57 12.16 0.61
N MET A 45 -16.30 11.82 0.38
CA MET A 45 -15.46 12.41 -0.68
C MET A 45 -14.84 11.33 -1.56
N GLY A 46 -14.45 11.72 -2.78
CA GLY A 46 -13.66 10.89 -3.68
C GLY A 46 -12.21 11.34 -3.74
N ILE A 47 -11.31 10.40 -3.99
CA ILE A 47 -9.87 10.66 -4.10
C ILE A 47 -9.42 10.22 -5.49
N ASP A 48 -9.01 11.19 -6.30
CA ASP A 48 -8.48 10.93 -7.64
C ASP A 48 -7.03 10.42 -7.58
N LEU A 49 -6.54 9.86 -8.69
CA LEU A 49 -5.16 9.41 -8.81
C LEU A 49 -4.18 10.56 -8.68
N ASN A 50 -3.22 10.40 -7.76
CA ASN A 50 -2.18 11.38 -7.53
C ASN A 50 -1.05 11.24 -8.59
N PRO A 51 -0.65 12.34 -9.28
CA PRO A 51 0.40 12.31 -10.30
C PRO A 51 1.79 12.02 -9.75
N VAL A 52 2.01 12.08 -8.43
CA VAL A 52 3.32 11.75 -7.82
C VAL A 52 3.81 10.35 -8.19
N GLY A 53 2.88 9.41 -8.41
CA GLY A 53 3.22 8.05 -8.84
C GLY A 53 3.81 7.98 -10.25
N GLN A 54 3.78 9.05 -11.05
CA GLN A 54 4.39 9.04 -12.37
C GLN A 54 5.92 9.08 -12.30
N ASP A 55 6.49 9.56 -11.19
CA ASP A 55 7.89 9.36 -10.86
C ASP A 55 8.09 7.93 -10.36
N ARG A 56 8.91 7.14 -11.06
CA ARG A 56 9.09 5.71 -10.76
C ARG A 56 9.73 5.47 -9.39
N THR A 57 10.69 6.30 -9.00
CA THR A 57 11.37 6.18 -7.70
C THR A 57 10.42 6.49 -6.56
N ALA A 58 9.63 7.56 -6.70
CA ALA A 58 8.59 7.90 -5.74
C ALA A 58 7.54 6.80 -5.68
N PHE A 59 7.04 6.33 -6.82
CA PHE A 59 6.06 5.24 -6.89
C PHE A 59 6.52 4.01 -6.12
N GLU A 60 7.70 3.48 -6.42
CA GLU A 60 8.25 2.29 -5.77
C GLU A 60 8.40 2.47 -4.26
N ARG A 61 8.94 3.63 -3.82
CA ARG A 61 9.07 3.95 -2.40
C ARG A 61 7.71 3.99 -1.70
N LEU A 62 6.73 4.66 -2.29
CA LEU A 62 5.41 4.84 -1.69
C LEU A 62 4.61 3.54 -1.64
N THR A 63 4.65 2.73 -2.71
CA THR A 63 4.02 1.41 -2.71
C THR A 63 4.68 0.49 -1.69
N ALA A 64 6.01 0.48 -1.60
CA ALA A 64 6.71 -0.35 -0.62
C ALA A 64 6.42 0.08 0.82
N ALA A 65 6.33 1.39 1.09
CA ALA A 65 5.97 1.92 2.40
C ALA A 65 4.56 1.50 2.82
N TYR A 66 3.61 1.51 1.89
CA TYR A 66 2.25 1.02 2.13
C TYR A 66 2.20 -0.50 2.34
N GLU A 67 2.86 -1.27 1.48
CA GLU A 67 2.88 -2.74 1.56
C GLU A 67 3.49 -3.23 2.89
N ALA A 68 4.44 -2.49 3.46
CA ALA A 68 5.02 -2.77 4.78
C ALA A 68 4.01 -2.64 5.93
N ILE A 69 2.93 -1.85 5.77
CA ILE A 69 1.84 -1.74 6.75
C ILE A 69 0.96 -2.99 6.71
N ASN A 70 0.79 -3.58 5.53
CA ASN A 70 0.02 -4.80 5.31
C ASN A 70 -1.38 -4.75 5.96
N PRO A 71 -2.24 -3.79 5.58
CA PRO A 71 -3.53 -3.60 6.23
C PRO A 71 -4.41 -4.84 6.13
N LYS A 72 -5.18 -5.09 7.21
CA LYS A 72 -6.07 -6.25 7.33
C LYS A 72 -7.41 -5.86 7.93
N GLY A 73 -8.40 -6.69 7.63
CA GLY A 73 -9.74 -6.61 8.22
C GLY A 73 -10.75 -5.96 7.28
N PRO A 74 -11.97 -5.69 7.77
CA PRO A 74 -13.02 -5.12 6.95
C PRO A 74 -13.06 -3.58 7.00
N ASN A 75 -12.35 -2.96 7.93
CA ASN A 75 -12.46 -1.54 8.21
C ASN A 75 -11.96 -0.70 7.04
N THR A 76 -12.58 0.45 6.84
CA THR A 76 -12.12 1.40 5.84
C THR A 76 -10.99 2.23 6.39
N SER A 77 -9.85 2.25 5.70
CA SER A 77 -8.67 3.00 6.12
C SER A 77 -8.03 3.73 4.95
N LEU A 78 -7.63 4.98 5.19
CA LEU A 78 -6.97 5.83 4.21
C LEU A 78 -5.50 6.00 4.56
N TYR A 79 -4.64 6.04 3.53
CA TYR A 79 -3.20 6.12 3.69
C TYR A 79 -2.62 7.26 2.86
N VAL A 80 -1.98 8.19 3.53
CA VAL A 80 -1.24 9.33 2.94
C VAL A 80 0.22 9.15 3.27
N ALA A 81 1.10 9.44 2.31
CA ALA A 81 2.54 9.48 2.54
C ALA A 81 3.08 10.89 2.45
N TYR A 82 4.05 11.22 3.31
CA TYR A 82 5.01 12.27 3.00
C TYR A 82 5.95 11.75 1.91
N VAL A 83 5.84 12.35 0.73
CA VAL A 83 6.45 11.85 -0.50
C VAL A 83 7.94 11.61 -0.34
N PRO A 84 8.79 12.56 0.15
CA PRO A 84 10.24 12.42 0.18
C PRO A 84 10.80 11.27 1.04
N THR A 85 10.05 10.77 2.02
CA THR A 85 10.52 9.68 2.89
C THR A 85 9.68 8.43 2.78
N GLY A 86 8.43 8.54 2.31
CA GLY A 86 7.45 7.46 2.37
C GLY A 86 6.86 7.28 3.77
N GLN A 87 7.05 8.21 4.71
CA GLN A 87 6.40 8.16 6.01
C GLN A 87 4.88 8.16 5.83
N ILE A 88 4.20 7.13 6.37
CA ILE A 88 2.75 6.96 6.22
C ILE A 88 2.00 7.55 7.40
N TYR A 89 0.94 8.27 7.07
CA TYR A 89 -0.12 8.76 7.94
C TYR A 89 -1.40 8.03 7.55
N SER A 90 -2.13 7.53 8.53
CA SER A 90 -3.32 6.73 8.27
C SER A 90 -4.48 7.09 9.18
N GLN A 91 -5.70 7.01 8.65
CA GLN A 91 -6.94 7.11 9.41
C GLN A 91 -7.81 5.90 9.11
N THR A 92 -8.27 5.23 10.16
CA THR A 92 -9.31 4.19 10.07
C THR A 92 -10.64 4.81 10.46
N CYS A 93 -11.65 4.63 9.64
CA CYS A 93 -12.96 5.21 9.86
C CYS A 93 -13.71 4.46 10.95
N ALA A 94 -14.45 5.18 11.79
CA ALA A 94 -15.21 4.59 12.89
C ALA A 94 -16.37 3.71 12.38
N LYS A 95 -16.85 3.99 11.16
CA LYS A 95 -17.86 3.21 10.44
C LYS A 95 -17.28 2.77 9.10
N GLU A 96 -17.97 1.84 8.43
CA GLU A 96 -17.59 1.39 7.08
C GLU A 96 -17.52 2.57 6.09
N ARG A 97 -18.51 3.46 6.10
CA ARG A 97 -18.48 4.69 5.30
C ARG A 97 -17.82 5.80 6.11
N CYS A 98 -16.73 6.35 5.59
CA CYS A 98 -15.99 7.45 6.20
C CYS A 98 -16.72 8.79 6.06
N THR A 99 -16.62 9.62 7.10
CA THR A 99 -16.97 11.04 6.99
C THR A 99 -15.91 11.81 6.20
N MET A 100 -16.25 12.99 5.71
CA MET A 100 -15.27 13.87 5.05
C MET A 100 -14.08 14.20 5.97
N GLU A 101 -14.33 14.41 7.28
CA GLU A 101 -13.30 14.68 8.27
C GLU A 101 -12.32 13.51 8.38
N GLU A 102 -12.82 12.28 8.56
CA GLU A 102 -12.00 11.07 8.62
C GLU A 102 -11.18 10.86 7.35
N MET A 103 -11.76 11.15 6.18
CA MET A 103 -11.04 11.00 4.91
C MET A 103 -9.89 12.01 4.74
N SER A 104 -10.04 13.22 5.28
CA SER A 104 -9.03 14.29 5.19
C SER A 104 -7.98 14.25 6.31
N ALA A 105 -8.30 13.62 7.45
CA ALA A 105 -7.43 13.56 8.63
C ALA A 105 -5.98 13.10 8.37
N PRO A 106 -5.69 12.04 7.59
CA PRO A 106 -4.31 11.61 7.39
C PRO A 106 -3.51 12.59 6.53
N GLU A 107 -4.17 13.29 5.59
CA GLU A 107 -3.53 14.35 4.81
C GLU A 107 -3.23 15.56 5.68
N GLN A 108 -4.20 16.00 6.49
CA GLN A 108 -4.00 17.10 7.43
C GLN A 108 -2.84 16.82 8.40
N ALA A 109 -2.77 15.60 8.95
CA ALA A 109 -1.68 15.20 9.83
C ALA A 109 -0.31 15.30 9.14
N CYS A 110 -0.21 14.80 7.90
CA CYS A 110 1.01 14.93 7.11
C CYS A 110 1.38 16.40 6.84
N LEU A 111 0.40 17.24 6.49
CA LEU A 111 0.62 18.65 6.18
C LEU A 111 1.00 19.48 7.41
N ILE A 112 0.55 19.09 8.61
CA ILE A 112 0.98 19.71 9.87
C ILE A 112 2.48 19.47 10.10
N ASP A 113 2.96 18.27 9.82
CA ASP A 113 4.36 17.90 10.06
C ASP A 113 5.32 18.41 8.96
N HIS A 114 4.89 18.40 7.69
CA HIS A 114 5.79 18.60 6.54
C HIS A 114 5.41 19.77 5.61
N MET A 115 4.31 20.48 5.89
CA MET A 115 3.77 21.63 5.14
C MET A 115 3.34 21.38 3.68
N ASN A 116 3.94 20.42 2.97
CA ASN A 116 3.61 20.05 1.60
C ASN A 116 4.05 18.61 1.28
N GLN A 117 3.93 18.22 0.00
CA GLN A 117 4.38 16.92 -0.50
C GLN A 117 3.74 15.74 0.24
N CYS A 118 2.48 15.89 0.62
CA CYS A 118 1.63 14.83 1.14
C CYS A 118 0.80 14.26 -0.01
N SER A 119 0.65 12.94 -0.09
CA SER A 119 -0.09 12.31 -1.18
C SER A 119 -0.79 11.05 -0.72
N TYR A 120 -2.08 10.93 -1.05
CA TYR A 120 -2.81 9.68 -0.91
C TYR A 120 -2.14 8.58 -1.72
N VAL A 121 -1.86 7.46 -1.07
CA VAL A 121 -1.18 6.29 -1.67
C VAL A 121 -2.18 5.19 -1.95
N ALA A 122 -3.02 4.88 -0.97
CA ALA A 122 -3.95 3.76 -1.06
C ALA A 122 -5.14 3.96 -0.11
N LEU A 123 -6.17 3.15 -0.37
CA LEU A 123 -7.36 2.98 0.45
C LEU A 123 -7.55 1.48 0.71
N HIS A 124 -7.78 1.10 1.96
CA HIS A 124 -8.28 -0.21 2.33
C HIS A 124 -9.80 -0.15 2.52
N PHE A 125 -10.55 -1.06 1.90
CA PHE A 125 -12.01 -1.14 2.04
C PHE A 125 -12.47 -2.59 1.88
N ARG A 126 -13.18 -3.13 2.88
CA ARG A 126 -13.72 -4.51 2.87
C ARG A 126 -12.68 -5.61 2.58
N GLY A 127 -11.46 -5.43 3.09
CA GLY A 127 -10.39 -6.40 2.87
C GLY A 127 -9.68 -6.27 1.52
N GLU A 128 -10.03 -5.27 0.71
CA GLU A 128 -9.38 -4.97 -0.56
C GLU A 128 -8.61 -3.65 -0.50
N ASP A 129 -7.49 -3.60 -1.23
CA ASP A 129 -6.64 -2.43 -1.33
C ASP A 129 -6.80 -1.77 -2.70
N PHE A 130 -7.02 -0.46 -2.70
CA PHE A 130 -7.19 0.35 -3.90
C PHE A 130 -6.05 1.35 -3.99
N CYS A 131 -5.29 1.28 -5.08
CA CYS A 131 -4.20 2.22 -5.32
C CYS A 131 -4.73 3.59 -5.74
N LEU A 132 -4.17 4.64 -5.14
CA LEU A 132 -4.49 6.04 -5.42
C LEU A 132 -3.32 6.78 -6.10
N LEU A 133 -2.27 6.06 -6.49
CA LEU A 133 -1.15 6.59 -7.26
C LEU A 133 -1.36 6.37 -8.76
N ARG A 134 -1.12 7.39 -9.57
CA ARG A 134 -1.02 7.21 -11.02
C ARG A 134 0.25 6.45 -11.33
N SER A 135 0.13 5.21 -11.79
CA SER A 135 1.28 4.36 -12.15
C SER A 135 2.20 5.03 -13.18
N PRO A 136 3.53 4.86 -13.07
CA PRO A 136 4.47 5.39 -14.06
C PRO A 136 4.20 4.73 -15.40
N ARG A 137 4.25 5.51 -16.49
CA ARG A 137 4.20 4.95 -17.84
C ARG A 137 5.47 4.11 -18.06
N ASN A 138 5.32 2.96 -18.70
CA ASN A 138 6.44 2.13 -19.14
C ASN A 138 7.21 2.82 -20.25
#